data_AF-A0A7S2V1K8-F1
#
_entry.id   AF-A0A7S2V1K8-F1
#
_cell.length_a   1.000
_cell.length_b   1.000
_cell.length_c   1.000
_cell.angle_alpha   90.00
_cell.angle_beta   90.00
_cell.angle_gamma   90.00
#
_symmetry.space_group_name_H-M   'P 1'
#
loop_
_entity.id
_entity.type
_entity.pdbx_description
1 polymer ?
#
loop_
_entity_poly.entity_id
_entity_poly.type
_entity_poly.pdbx_seq_one_letter_code
_entity_poly.pdbx_strand_id
1 'polypeptide(L)'
;NEGCQLDINKLKEKGAIIAFYPLHDWMELLELEKKWLTLTDMPWHQPVDDIKNYFGEKIGLYFVWLGHYTTWLILPMFIGICVWAEVASNDNDPNQLGITPFAA
;
A
#
# COMPACT_ATOMS: atom_id res chain seq x y z
N ASN A 1 -28.85 14.97 -15.17
CA ASN A 1 -30.15 15.66 -15.08
C ASN A 1 -30.51 15.66 -13.60
N GLU A 2 -30.13 16.63 -12.77
CA GLU A 2 -30.41 18.07 -12.86
C GLU A 2 -29.29 18.88 -12.17
N GLY A 3 -28.64 19.79 -12.89
CA GLY A 3 -27.58 20.67 -12.39
C GLY A 3 -27.31 21.79 -13.39
N CYS A 4 -26.29 22.62 -13.19
CA CYS A 4 -26.00 23.79 -14.03
C CYS A 4 -25.44 23.50 -15.44
N GLN A 5 -25.46 22.24 -15.92
CA GLN A 5 -24.91 21.79 -17.21
C GLN A 5 -23.49 22.33 -17.51
N LEU A 6 -22.69 22.52 -16.47
CA LEU A 6 -21.42 23.22 -16.55
C LEU A 6 -20.27 22.24 -16.73
N ASP A 7 -19.56 22.36 -17.85
CA ASP A 7 -18.44 21.49 -18.19
C ASP A 7 -17.15 22.02 -17.55
N ILE A 8 -16.85 21.46 -16.38
CA ILE A 8 -15.72 21.85 -15.52
C ILE A 8 -14.38 21.77 -16.26
N ASN A 9 -14.22 20.80 -17.16
CA ASN A 9 -12.99 20.63 -17.94
C ASN A 9 -12.79 21.79 -18.92
N LYS A 10 -13.86 22.21 -19.61
CA LYS A 10 -13.81 23.38 -20.50
C LYS A 10 -13.53 24.68 -19.75
N LEU A 11 -14.04 24.81 -18.53
CA LEU A 11 -13.74 25.99 -17.70
C LEU A 11 -12.28 26.06 -17.26
N LYS A 12 -11.70 24.91 -16.92
CA LYS A 12 -10.29 24.81 -16.58
C LYS A 12 -9.40 25.14 -17.78
N GLU A 13 -9.74 24.60 -18.96
CA GLU A 13 -9.01 24.86 -20.21
C GLU A 13 -9.05 26.34 -20.61
N LYS A 14 -10.20 27.00 -20.42
CA LYS A 14 -10.36 28.44 -20.67
C LYS A 14 -9.69 29.34 -19.62
N GLY A 15 -9.06 28.76 -18.59
CA GLY A 15 -8.43 29.52 -17.51
C GLY A 15 -9.42 30.25 -16.60
N ALA A 16 -10.71 29.94 -16.68
CA ALA A 16 -11.74 30.56 -15.83
C ALA A 16 -11.69 30.01 -14.39
N ILE A 17 -11.21 28.77 -14.23
CA ILE A 17 -10.98 28.11 -12.93
C ILE A 17 -9.56 27.54 -12.91
N ILE A 18 -8.85 27.76 -11.80
CA ILE A 18 -7.49 27.27 -11.60
C ILE A 18 -7.51 25.77 -11.26
N ALA A 19 -8.33 25.39 -10.28
CA ALA A 19 -8.50 24.00 -9.87
C ALA A 19 -9.82 23.78 -9.13
N PHE A 20 -10.23 22.52 -8.99
CA PHE A 20 -11.42 22.08 -8.27
C PHE A 20 -11.05 20.82 -7.49
N TYR A 21 -11.32 20.83 -6.20
CA TYR A 21 -11.06 19.71 -5.28
C TYR A 21 -12.22 19.57 -4.31
N PRO A 22 -12.59 18.33 -3.91
CA PRO A 22 -13.54 18.13 -2.83
C PRO A 22 -12.95 18.62 -1.50
N LEU A 23 -13.81 19.11 -0.61
CA LEU A 23 -13.42 19.44 0.77
C LEU A 23 -13.46 18.15 1.61
N HIS A 24 -12.43 17.96 2.44
CA HIS A 24 -12.36 16.84 3.37
C HIS A 24 -13.22 17.05 4.61
N ASP A 25 -13.88 16.00 5.08
CA ASP A 25 -14.45 15.96 6.43
C ASP A 25 -13.35 15.52 7.41
N TRP A 26 -12.98 16.43 8.30
CA TRP A 26 -11.88 16.24 9.23
C TRP A 26 -12.24 15.28 10.38
N MET A 27 -13.53 15.12 10.73
CA MET A 27 -13.93 14.19 11.79
C MET A 27 -13.80 12.75 11.30
N GLU A 28 -14.36 12.45 10.13
CA GLU A 28 -14.28 11.11 9.52
C GLU A 28 -12.83 10.72 9.22
N LEU A 29 -12.03 11.66 8.70
CA LEU A 29 -10.62 11.41 8.40
C LEU A 29 -9.80 11.10 9.66
N LEU A 30 -10.08 11.76 10.79
CA LEU A 30 -9.37 11.54 12.05
C LEU A 30 -9.74 10.20 12.71
N GLU A 31 -10.99 9.76 12.55
CA GLU A 31 -11.41 8.42 12.97
C GLU A 31 -10.75 7.33 12.10
N LEU A 32 -10.72 7.54 10.78
CA LEU A 32 -10.05 6.64 9.84
C LEU A 32 -8.54 6.56 10.13
N GLU A 33 -7.89 7.70 10.39
CA GLU A 33 -6.46 7.76 10.72
C GLU A 33 -6.12 6.93 11.95
N LYS A 34 -6.89 7.10 13.04
CA LYS A 34 -6.70 6.33 14.27
C LYS A 34 -6.88 4.83 14.05
N LYS A 35 -7.88 4.44 13.27
CA LYS A 35 -8.18 3.03 12.99
C LYS A 35 -7.16 2.38 12.06
N TRP A 36 -6.63 3.15 11.10
CA TRP A 36 -5.78 2.60 10.03
C TRP A 36 -4.28 2.68 10.35
N LEU A 37 -3.80 3.77 10.94
CA LEU A 37 -2.36 4.00 11.16
C LEU A 37 -1.86 3.43 12.50
N THR A 38 -2.55 2.43 13.05
CA THR A 38 -2.08 1.73 14.23
C THR A 38 -0.90 0.84 13.87
N LEU A 39 0.29 1.16 14.40
CA LEU A 39 1.56 0.49 14.10
C LEU A 39 1.59 -1.01 14.46
N THR A 40 0.61 -1.46 15.24
CA THR A 40 0.51 -2.84 15.72
C THR A 40 -0.27 -3.73 14.75
N ASP A 41 -0.98 -3.14 13.79
CA ASP A 41 -1.82 -3.91 12.88
C ASP A 41 -1.02 -4.52 11.74
N MET A 42 -1.43 -5.73 11.38
CA MET A 42 -0.81 -6.47 10.30
C MET A 42 -1.26 -5.92 8.93
N PRO A 43 -0.45 -6.08 7.86
CA PRO A 43 -0.76 -5.59 6.52
C PRO A 43 -2.11 -6.04 5.95
N TRP A 44 -2.68 -7.16 6.43
CA TRP A 44 -3.96 -7.72 6.00
C TRP A 44 -5.17 -7.27 6.85
N HIS A 45 -4.96 -6.56 7.96
CA HIS A 45 -6.04 -6.05 8.83
C HIS A 45 -6.38 -4.58 8.59
N GLN A 46 -6.10 -4.06 7.40
CA GLN A 46 -6.42 -2.67 7.06
C GLN A 46 -7.95 -2.46 6.95
N PRO A 47 -8.51 -1.33 7.42
CA PRO A 47 -9.93 -1.00 7.31
C PRO A 47 -10.30 -0.57 5.88
N VAL A 48 -10.24 -1.51 4.94
CA VAL A 48 -10.39 -1.26 3.49
C VAL A 48 -11.76 -0.71 3.10
N ASP A 49 -12.82 -1.09 3.82
CA ASP A 49 -14.16 -0.57 3.57
C ASP A 49 -14.29 0.91 3.94
N ASP A 50 -13.65 1.35 5.04
CA ASP A 50 -13.69 2.74 5.46
C ASP A 50 -12.87 3.62 4.51
N ILE A 51 -11.70 3.12 4.07
CA ILE A 51 -10.87 3.77 3.03
C ILE A 51 -11.65 3.89 1.72
N LYS A 52 -12.36 2.82 1.31
CA LYS A 52 -13.19 2.81 0.10
C LYS A 52 -14.34 3.80 0.20
N ASN A 53 -15.00 3.90 1.35
CA ASN A 53 -16.13 4.80 1.55
C ASN A 53 -15.68 6.28 1.53
N TYR A 54 -14.52 6.60 2.10
CA TYR A 54 -14.01 7.98 2.17
C TYR A 54 -13.29 8.44 0.89
N PHE A 55 -12.40 7.60 0.34
CA PHE A 55 -11.56 7.95 -0.82
C PHE A 55 -12.11 7.41 -2.16
N GLY A 56 -13.09 6.51 -2.12
CA GLY A 56 -13.65 5.84 -3.29
C GLY A 56 -12.97 4.52 -3.64
N GLU A 57 -13.62 3.77 -4.54
CA GLU A 57 -13.24 2.39 -4.88
C GLU A 57 -11.83 2.25 -5.48
N LYS A 58 -11.39 3.23 -6.28
CA LYS A 58 -10.07 3.20 -6.91
C LYS A 58 -8.95 3.19 -5.88
N ILE A 59 -9.06 4.02 -4.84
CA ILE A 59 -8.08 4.11 -3.77
C ILE A 59 -8.23 2.92 -2.81
N GLY A 60 -9.47 2.51 -2.50
CA GLY A 60 -9.72 1.30 -1.70
C GLY A 60 -9.07 0.05 -2.30
N LEU A 61 -9.24 -0.18 -3.61
CA LEU A 61 -8.64 -1.32 -4.31
C LEU A 61 -7.10 -1.27 -4.30
N TYR A 62 -6.52 -0.07 -4.43
CA TYR A 62 -5.07 0.11 -4.36
C TYR A 62 -4.51 -0.38 -3.02
N PHE A 63 -5.13 0.00 -1.90
CA PHE A 63 -4.68 -0.42 -0.58
C PHE A 63 -4.92 -1.91 -0.29
N VAL A 64 -6.02 -2.48 -0.79
CA VAL A 64 -6.26 -3.94 -0.75
C VAL A 64 -5.14 -4.69 -1.45
N TRP A 65 -4.78 -4.25 -2.67
CA TRP A 65 -3.71 -4.87 -3.45
C TRP A 65 -2.34 -4.71 -2.76
N LEU A 66 -2.07 -3.53 -2.18
CA LEU A 66 -0.84 -3.28 -1.44
C LEU A 66 -0.68 -4.25 -0.25
N GLY A 67 -1.72 -4.37 0.58
CA GLY A 67 -1.71 -5.31 1.73
C GLY A 67 -1.51 -6.76 1.29
N HIS A 68 -2.14 -7.17 0.19
CA HIS A 68 -1.93 -8.49 -0.40
C HIS A 68 -0.47 -8.70 -0.83
N TYR A 69 0.11 -7.73 -1.55
CA TYR A 69 1.48 -7.79 -2.03
C TYR A 69 2.50 -7.86 -0.88
N THR A 70 2.35 -7.01 0.15
CA THR A 70 3.22 -7.02 1.33
C THR A 70 3.15 -8.35 2.08
N THR A 71 1.97 -8.98 2.13
CA THR A 71 1.81 -10.31 2.75
C THR A 71 2.60 -11.37 1.99
N TRP A 72 2.61 -11.33 0.66
CA TRP A 72 3.42 -12.24 -0.16
C TRP A 72 4.93 -12.03 -0.03
N LEU A 73 5.38 -10.82 0.32
CA LEU A 73 6.78 -10.49 0.56
C LEU A 73 7.34 -11.04 1.88
N ILE A 74 6.48 -11.43 2.82
CA ILE A 74 6.91 -11.99 4.11
C ILE A 74 7.63 -13.33 3.92
N LEU A 75 7.18 -14.16 2.99
CA LEU A 75 7.81 -15.45 2.70
C LEU A 75 9.25 -15.30 2.15
N PRO A 76 9.52 -14.51 1.09
CA PRO A 76 10.88 -14.29 0.61
C PRO A 76 11.75 -13.53 1.62
N MET A 77 11.16 -12.70 2.48
CA MET A 77 11.88 -12.07 3.60
C MET A 77 12.49 -13.12 4.52
N PHE A 78 11.71 -14.11 4.98
CA PHE A 78 12.22 -15.18 5.83
C PHE A 78 13.29 -16.01 5.15
N ILE A 79 13.08 -16.39 3.88
CA ILE A 79 14.07 -17.15 3.10
C ILE A 79 15.38 -16.35 2.99
N GLY A 80 15.30 -15.06 2.67
CA GLY A 80 16.47 -14.19 2.55
C GLY A 80 17.25 -14.06 3.86
N ILE A 81 16.55 -13.95 5.00
CA ILE A 81 17.19 -13.90 6.32
C ILE A 81 17.87 -15.23 6.66
N CYS A 82 17.24 -16.37 6.38
CA CYS A 82 17.84 -17.69 6.63
C CYS A 82 19.13 -17.87 5.82
N VAL A 83 19.09 -17.59 4.51
CA VAL A 83 20.26 -17.68 3.63
C VAL A 83 21.37 -16.73 4.09
N TRP A 84 21.03 -15.50 4.47
CA TRP A 84 22.01 -14.53 4.97
C TRP A 84 22.66 -15.01 6.27
N ALA A 85 21.88 -15.57 7.21
CA ALA A 85 22.39 -16.05 8.49
C ALA A 85 23.36 -17.23 8.31
N GLU A 86 23.10 -18.13 7.37
CA GLU A 86 24.01 -19.24 7.05
C GLU A 86 25.32 -18.77 6.44
N VAL A 87 25.25 -17.84 5.48
CA VAL A 87 26.45 -17.23 4.88
C VAL A 87 27.28 -16.50 5.93
N ALA A 88 26.63 -15.76 6.83
CA ALA A 88 27.30 -15.06 7.92
C ALA A 88 27.93 -16.02 8.95
N SER A 89 27.29 -17.17 9.22
CA SER A 89 27.83 -18.19 10.14
C SER A 89 29.01 -18.97 9.57
N ASN A 90 29.12 -19.08 8.25
CA ASN A 90 30.17 -19.83 7.56
C ASN A 90 31.39 -18.98 7.20
N ASP A 91 31.69 -17.90 7.94
CA ASP A 91 32.80 -16.98 7.67
C ASP A 91 32.81 -16.42 6.23
N ASN A 92 31.65 -16.30 5.57
CA ASN A 92 31.51 -15.99 4.15
C ASN A 92 32.23 -16.99 3.20
N ASP A 93 32.50 -18.23 3.60
CA ASP A 93 32.98 -19.28 2.70
C ASP A 93 31.84 -19.72 1.76
N PRO A 94 31.89 -19.42 0.45
CA PRO A 94 30.82 -19.74 -0.49
C PRO A 94 30.63 -21.24 -0.70
N ASN A 95 31.53 -22.09 -0.18
CA ASN A 95 31.55 -23.54 -0.46
C ASN A 95 30.97 -24.40 0.68
N GLN A 96 30.56 -23.82 1.81
CA GLN A 96 30.06 -24.57 2.98
C GLN A 96 28.54 -24.46 3.23
N LEU A 97 27.77 -23.97 2.26
CA LEU A 97 26.31 -23.86 2.40
C LEU A 97 25.65 -25.23 2.16
N GLY A 98 25.19 -25.88 3.22
CA GLY A 98 24.49 -27.18 3.18
C GLY A 98 23.15 -27.20 2.43
N ILE A 99 22.80 -26.13 1.72
CA ILE A 99 21.51 -25.93 1.01
C ILE A 99 21.70 -25.61 -0.48
N THR A 100 22.92 -25.59 -1.02
CA THR A 100 23.12 -25.35 -2.46
C THR A 100 22.99 -26.66 -3.26
N PRO A 101 21.99 -26.83 -4.15
CA PRO A 101 21.89 -28.00 -5.03
C PRO A 101 22.88 -27.97 -6.22
N PHE A 102 23.73 -26.95 -6.31
CA PHE A 102 24.66 -26.73 -7.42
C PHE A 102 26.15 -26.87 -7.03
N ALA A 103 26.46 -27.09 -5.76
CA ALA A 103 27.81 -27.47 -5.35
C ALA A 103 27.94 -29.01 -5.39
N ALA A 104 28.19 -29.53 -6.59
CA ALA A 104 28.67 -30.89 -6.85
C ALA A 104 30.00 -30.81 -7.62
#